data_AF-X5I4K3-F1
#
_entry.id   AF-X5I4K3-F1
#
_cell.length_a   1.000
_cell.length_b   1.000
_cell.length_c   1.000
_cell.angle_alpha   90.00
_cell.angle_beta   90.00
_cell.angle_gamma   90.00
#
_symmetry.space_group_name_H-M   'P 1'
#
loop_
_entity.id
_entity.type
_entity.pdbx_description
1 polymer ?
#
loop_
_entity_poly.entity_id
_entity_poly.type
_entity_poly.pdbx_seq_one_letter_code
_entity_poly.pdbx_strand_id
1 'polypeptide(L)'
;RTLLKADDVMPGVAHMIHEVGIEAGFPDGTKLVTIHTPVEAGSDKLAPGEVILKNEDITLNAGKHAVQLKVKNKGDRPVQVGSHFHFFEVNKLLDFDREKAYGKRLDIASGTAVRFEPGEEKTVELIDIGGNKRIYGFNALVDRQADHDGKKLALKRAKEKHFGTINCGCDNK
;
A
#
# COMPACT_ATOMS: atom_id res chain seq x y z
N ARG A 1 -8.95 30.23 -6.20
CA ARG A 1 -9.73 30.10 -4.94
C ARG A 1 -10.28 31.44 -4.45
N THR A 2 -10.40 32.46 -5.29
CA THR A 2 -10.77 33.83 -4.87
C THR A 2 -12.01 34.37 -5.57
N LEU A 3 -12.68 33.54 -6.39
CA LEU A 3 -13.83 33.96 -7.19
C LEU A 3 -15.11 34.06 -6.36
N LEU A 4 -15.27 33.18 -5.36
CA LEU A 4 -16.41 33.15 -4.47
C LEU A 4 -15.92 33.09 -3.02
N LYS A 5 -16.52 33.89 -2.15
CA LYS A 5 -16.37 33.83 -0.70
C LYS A 5 -17.48 32.94 -0.12
N ALA A 6 -17.37 32.62 1.17
CA ALA A 6 -18.38 31.84 1.88
C ALA A 6 -19.78 32.47 1.78
N ASP A 7 -19.87 33.80 1.90
CA ASP A 7 -21.14 34.54 1.84
C ASP A 7 -21.79 34.58 0.44
N ASP A 8 -21.06 34.17 -0.61
CA ASP A 8 -21.56 34.17 -1.99
C ASP A 8 -22.28 32.87 -2.35
N VAL A 9 -22.30 31.87 -1.46
CA VAL A 9 -22.87 30.54 -1.72
C VAL A 9 -23.90 30.14 -0.67
N MET A 10 -24.75 29.17 -1.01
CA MET A 10 -25.71 28.62 -0.05
C MET A 10 -24.99 27.87 1.10
N PRO A 11 -25.58 27.85 2.31
CA PRO A 11 -25.07 27.03 3.41
C PRO A 11 -24.83 25.58 2.99
N GLY A 12 -23.68 25.03 3.38
CA GLY A 12 -23.28 23.65 3.06
C GLY A 12 -22.57 23.44 1.72
N VAL A 13 -22.62 24.41 0.79
CA VAL A 13 -21.93 24.29 -0.52
C VAL A 13 -20.42 24.09 -0.34
N ALA A 14 -19.80 24.81 0.59
CA ALA A 14 -18.37 24.68 0.89
C ALA A 14 -17.98 23.27 1.38
N HIS A 15 -18.89 22.54 2.03
CA HIS A 15 -18.65 21.17 2.48
C HIS A 15 -18.78 20.14 1.34
N MET A 16 -19.46 20.49 0.25
CA MET A 16 -19.71 19.58 -0.87
C MET A 16 -18.66 19.72 -1.99
N ILE A 17 -18.13 20.93 -2.21
CA ILE A 17 -17.20 21.19 -3.32
C ILE A 17 -15.75 21.03 -2.83
N HIS A 18 -15.24 19.79 -2.89
CA HIS A 18 -13.84 19.52 -2.55
C HIS A 18 -12.86 20.02 -3.61
N GLU A 19 -13.24 19.94 -4.89
CA GLU A 19 -12.44 20.44 -6.00
C GLU A 19 -13.30 20.73 -7.22
N VAL A 20 -12.81 21.62 -8.09
CA VAL A 20 -13.36 21.87 -9.42
C VAL A 20 -12.24 21.60 -10.43
N GLY A 21 -12.39 20.52 -11.18
CA GLY A 21 -11.53 20.20 -12.33
C GLY A 21 -12.14 20.74 -13.62
N ILE A 22 -11.34 21.43 -14.43
CA ILE A 22 -11.74 21.92 -15.74
C ILE A 22 -10.58 21.83 -16.74
N GLU A 23 -10.87 21.44 -17.97
CA GLU A 23 -9.90 21.52 -19.06
C GLU A 23 -10.12 22.79 -19.88
N ALA A 24 -9.03 23.48 -20.21
CA ALA A 24 -9.07 24.68 -21.03
C ALA A 24 -7.92 24.67 -22.04
N GLY A 25 -8.13 25.30 -23.20
CA GLY A 25 -7.09 25.56 -24.18
C GLY A 25 -6.22 26.73 -23.76
N PHE A 26 -4.92 26.49 -23.59
CA PHE A 26 -3.91 27.53 -23.37
C PHE A 26 -3.09 27.74 -24.65
N PRO A 27 -2.28 28.81 -24.74
CA PRO A 27 -1.39 29.00 -25.89
C PRO A 27 -0.45 27.82 -26.17
N ASP A 28 -0.17 26.98 -25.17
CA ASP A 28 0.64 25.77 -25.26
C ASP A 28 -0.20 24.47 -25.31
N GLY A 29 -1.49 24.57 -25.65
CA GLY A 29 -2.43 23.46 -25.80
C GLY A 29 -3.34 23.24 -24.59
N THR A 30 -4.17 22.19 -24.64
CA THR A 30 -5.14 21.87 -23.58
C THR A 30 -4.45 21.45 -22.27
N LYS A 31 -4.90 22.00 -21.14
CA LYS A 31 -4.42 21.63 -19.80
C LYS A 31 -5.59 21.41 -18.85
N LEU A 32 -5.43 20.45 -17.93
CA LEU A 32 -6.29 20.27 -16.77
C LEU A 32 -5.90 21.29 -15.70
N VAL A 33 -6.89 22.04 -15.21
CA VAL A 33 -6.77 22.94 -14.07
C VAL A 33 -7.68 22.41 -12.97
N THR A 34 -7.08 22.10 -11.81
CA THR A 34 -7.83 21.68 -10.62
C THR A 34 -7.74 22.75 -9.55
N ILE A 35 -8.89 23.25 -9.11
CA ILE A 35 -8.99 24.20 -8.01
C ILE A 35 -9.45 23.42 -6.78
N HIS A 36 -8.52 23.12 -5.88
CA HIS A 36 -8.81 22.44 -4.62
C HIS A 36 -9.47 23.41 -3.64
N THR A 37 -10.54 22.97 -2.96
CA THR A 37 -11.29 23.72 -1.93
C THR A 37 -11.55 25.17 -2.36
N PRO A 38 -12.34 25.38 -3.42
CA PRO A 38 -12.50 26.70 -4.06
C PRO A 38 -13.22 27.72 -3.19
N VAL A 39 -14.05 27.27 -2.24
CA VAL A 39 -14.82 28.09 -1.29
C VAL A 39 -14.57 27.56 0.12
N GLU A 40 -14.33 28.44 1.07
CA GLU A 40 -14.11 28.08 2.48
C GLU A 40 -15.45 27.92 3.20
N ALA A 41 -15.49 27.02 4.18
CA ALA A 41 -16.65 26.91 5.06
C ALA A 41 -16.78 28.18 5.91
N GLY A 42 -17.93 28.84 5.83
CA GLY A 42 -18.26 29.99 6.67
C GLY A 42 -18.61 29.57 8.11
N SER A 43 -19.37 30.42 8.80
CA SER A 43 -19.89 30.12 10.15
C SER A 43 -21.08 29.13 10.15
N ASP A 44 -21.54 28.71 8.97
CA ASP A 44 -22.66 27.80 8.81
C ASP A 44 -22.32 26.38 9.26
N LYS A 45 -23.26 25.75 9.98
CA LYS A 45 -23.09 24.41 10.56
C LYS A 45 -23.57 23.26 9.67
N LEU A 46 -24.16 23.56 8.51
CA LEU A 46 -24.77 22.54 7.66
C LEU A 46 -23.69 21.80 6.86
N ALA A 47 -23.46 20.52 7.16
CA ALA A 47 -22.58 19.63 6.41
C ALA A 47 -23.37 18.45 5.82
N PRO A 48 -23.79 18.52 4.54
CA PRO A 48 -24.55 17.43 3.92
C PRO A 48 -23.74 16.12 3.87
N GLY A 49 -24.36 15.02 4.32
CA GLY A 49 -23.71 13.70 4.34
C GLY A 49 -22.62 13.55 5.41
N GLU A 50 -22.60 14.41 6.42
CA GLU A 50 -21.67 14.29 7.54
C GLU A 50 -21.74 12.90 8.18
N VAL A 51 -20.57 12.33 8.43
CA VAL A 51 -20.43 11.03 9.07
C VAL A 51 -20.07 11.25 10.54
N ILE A 52 -21.00 10.89 11.43
CA ILE A 52 -20.80 11.00 12.88
C ILE A 52 -20.16 9.70 13.37
N LEU A 53 -18.87 9.77 13.69
CA LEU A 53 -18.08 8.63 14.15
C LEU A 53 -18.08 8.53 15.68
N LYS A 54 -17.88 7.32 16.20
CA LYS A 54 -17.45 7.13 17.58
C LYS A 54 -15.96 7.42 17.70
N ASN A 55 -15.52 7.82 18.89
CA ASN A 55 -14.12 8.12 19.20
C ASN A 55 -13.36 6.85 19.63
N GLU A 56 -13.58 5.73 18.92
CA GLU A 56 -13.01 4.42 19.23
C GLU A 56 -12.15 3.95 18.06
N ASP A 57 -10.98 3.37 18.37
CA ASP A 57 -10.10 2.79 17.37
C ASP A 57 -10.62 1.43 16.88
N ILE A 58 -10.34 1.11 15.62
CA ILE A 58 -10.64 -0.20 15.04
C ILE A 58 -9.38 -1.06 15.02
N THR A 59 -9.39 -2.18 15.74
CA THR A 59 -8.31 -3.18 15.67
C THR A 59 -8.35 -3.92 14.34
N LEU A 60 -7.30 -3.78 13.54
CA LEU A 60 -7.15 -4.47 12.27
C LEU A 60 -6.61 -5.89 12.48
N ASN A 61 -6.95 -6.78 11.53
CA ASN A 61 -6.38 -8.12 11.43
C ASN A 61 -6.39 -8.95 12.73
N ALA A 62 -7.43 -8.74 13.55
CA ALA A 62 -7.56 -9.38 14.87
C ALA A 62 -7.36 -10.90 14.81
N GLY A 63 -6.66 -11.44 15.82
CA GLY A 63 -6.36 -12.87 15.94
C GLY A 63 -5.18 -13.35 15.08
N LYS A 64 -4.51 -12.46 14.34
CA LYS A 64 -3.28 -12.81 13.60
C LYS A 64 -2.04 -12.35 14.36
N HIS A 65 -1.03 -13.21 14.38
CA HIS A 65 0.27 -12.90 14.93
C HIS A 65 1.18 -12.27 13.86
N ALA A 66 1.66 -11.06 14.11
CA ALA A 66 2.60 -10.37 13.24
C ALA A 66 4.04 -10.80 13.52
N VAL A 67 4.84 -10.97 12.46
CA VAL A 67 6.30 -11.12 12.55
C VAL A 67 6.97 -9.85 12.06
N GLN A 68 8.00 -9.41 12.77
CA GLN A 68 8.78 -8.24 12.37
C GLN A 68 9.94 -8.66 11.48
N LEU A 69 10.07 -8.02 10.31
CA LEU A 69 11.18 -8.19 9.40
C LEU A 69 11.81 -6.85 9.04
N LYS A 70 13.13 -6.80 9.13
CA LYS A 70 13.94 -5.70 8.65
C LYS A 70 14.16 -5.86 7.14
N VAL A 71 13.84 -4.82 6.39
CA VAL A 71 13.83 -4.79 4.93
C VAL A 71 14.62 -3.60 4.45
N LYS A 72 15.60 -3.86 3.57
CA LYS A 72 16.45 -2.83 2.97
C LYS A 72 16.25 -2.78 1.46
N ASN A 73 16.08 -1.59 0.90
CA ASN A 73 16.09 -1.40 -0.55
C ASN A 73 17.52 -1.21 -1.05
N LYS A 74 18.05 -2.21 -1.76
CA LYS A 74 19.38 -2.13 -2.42
C LYS A 74 19.32 -1.54 -3.83
N GLY A 75 18.12 -1.21 -4.31
CA GLY A 75 17.93 -0.61 -5.62
C GLY A 75 18.21 0.88 -5.67
N ASP A 76 18.24 1.39 -6.89
CA ASP A 76 18.41 2.80 -7.25
C ASP A 76 17.08 3.56 -7.43
N ARG A 77 15.96 2.85 -7.26
CA ARG A 77 14.60 3.37 -7.44
C ARG A 77 13.72 3.06 -6.23
N PRO A 78 12.73 3.91 -5.96
CA PRO A 78 11.79 3.66 -4.88
C PRO A 78 10.94 2.41 -5.16
N VAL A 79 10.64 1.67 -4.10
CA VAL A 79 9.76 0.50 -4.14
C VAL A 79 8.62 0.71 -3.14
N GLN A 80 7.39 0.52 -3.58
CA GLN A 80 6.20 0.61 -2.72
C GLN A 80 5.43 -0.71 -2.77
N VAL A 81 5.14 -1.27 -1.59
CA VAL A 81 4.50 -2.58 -1.43
C VAL A 81 3.14 -2.41 -0.77
N GLY A 82 2.08 -2.86 -1.44
CA GLY A 82 0.71 -2.78 -0.93
C GLY A 82 0.38 -3.81 0.15
N SER A 83 -0.66 -3.50 0.94
CA SER A 83 -1.12 -4.29 2.09
C SER A 83 -1.33 -5.80 1.83
N HIS A 84 -1.79 -6.17 0.64
CA HIS A 84 -2.19 -7.55 0.30
C HIS A 84 -1.26 -8.24 -0.71
N PHE A 85 -0.13 -7.64 -1.03
CA PHE A 85 0.87 -8.29 -1.87
C PHE A 85 1.56 -9.43 -1.09
N HIS A 86 1.80 -10.57 -1.73
CA HIS A 86 2.54 -11.66 -1.11
C HIS A 86 4.00 -11.22 -0.87
N PHE A 87 4.35 -10.94 0.39
CA PHE A 87 5.57 -10.20 0.71
C PHE A 87 6.85 -10.92 0.27
N PHE A 88 6.83 -12.26 0.25
CA PHE A 88 7.89 -13.08 -0.32
C PHE A 88 8.25 -12.74 -1.78
N GLU A 89 7.28 -12.29 -2.58
CA GLU A 89 7.41 -12.08 -4.02
C GLU A 89 7.63 -10.62 -4.40
N VAL A 90 7.86 -9.73 -3.42
CA VAL A 90 8.15 -8.31 -3.71
C VAL A 90 9.46 -8.17 -4.48
N ASN A 91 9.70 -6.97 -5.01
CA ASN A 91 10.86 -6.62 -5.83
C ASN A 91 12.16 -7.29 -5.33
N LYS A 92 12.89 -7.93 -6.24
CA LYS A 92 14.15 -8.65 -5.97
C LYS A 92 15.24 -7.79 -5.33
N LEU A 93 15.18 -6.47 -5.47
CA LEU A 93 16.13 -5.52 -4.87
C LEU A 93 15.82 -5.18 -3.41
N LEU A 94 14.66 -5.60 -2.89
CA LEU A 94 14.40 -5.59 -1.45
C LEU A 94 15.10 -6.80 -0.81
N ASP A 95 15.96 -6.50 0.15
CA ASP A 95 16.77 -7.46 0.88
C ASP A 95 16.21 -7.64 2.29
N PHE A 96 15.83 -8.88 2.60
CA PHE A 96 15.23 -9.31 3.86
C PHE A 96 15.20 -10.84 3.90
N ASP A 97 14.85 -11.40 5.06
CA ASP A 97 14.64 -12.83 5.23
C ASP A 97 13.35 -13.29 4.50
N ARG A 98 13.50 -13.67 3.23
CA ARG A 98 12.37 -14.12 2.41
C ARG A 98 11.73 -15.39 2.96
N GLU A 99 12.51 -16.27 3.59
CA GLU A 99 11.96 -17.49 4.14
C GLU A 99 10.86 -17.21 5.18
N LYS A 100 11.07 -16.21 6.04
CA LYS A 100 10.09 -15.78 7.05
C LYS A 100 8.89 -15.04 6.47
N ALA A 101 9.01 -14.48 5.27
CA ALA A 101 7.95 -13.75 4.58
C ALA A 101 7.01 -14.64 3.74
N TYR A 102 7.34 -15.93 3.58
CA TYR A 102 6.52 -16.86 2.80
C TYR A 102 5.11 -17.00 3.37
N GLY A 103 4.10 -16.85 2.51
CA GLY A 103 2.69 -16.94 2.88
C GLY A 103 2.17 -15.74 3.66
N LYS A 104 2.92 -14.63 3.71
CA LYS A 104 2.58 -13.44 4.51
C LYS A 104 2.36 -12.19 3.65
N ARG A 105 1.69 -11.21 4.25
CA ARG A 105 1.43 -9.87 3.70
C ARG A 105 1.63 -8.81 4.80
N LEU A 106 1.73 -7.55 4.41
CA LEU A 106 1.88 -6.44 5.37
C LEU A 106 0.68 -6.36 6.32
N ASP A 107 0.97 -6.17 7.61
CA ASP A 107 -0.02 -5.92 8.66
C ASP A 107 -0.33 -4.43 8.76
N ILE A 108 -1.02 -3.92 7.75
CA ILE A 108 -1.41 -2.51 7.65
C ILE A 108 -2.86 -2.39 7.18
N ALA A 109 -3.41 -1.18 7.23
CA ALA A 109 -4.75 -0.89 6.69
C ALA A 109 -4.88 -1.34 5.23
N SER A 110 -6.01 -1.99 4.91
CA SER A 110 -6.27 -2.47 3.55
C SER A 110 -6.24 -1.31 2.56
N GLY A 111 -5.67 -1.54 1.36
CA GLY A 111 -5.49 -0.51 0.33
C GLY A 111 -4.27 0.41 0.53
N THR A 112 -3.67 0.44 1.72
CA THR A 112 -2.43 1.23 1.96
C THR A 112 -1.16 0.45 1.55
N ALA A 113 -0.01 1.11 1.65
CA ALA A 113 1.28 0.57 1.24
C ALA A 113 2.44 1.10 2.11
N VAL A 114 3.54 0.35 2.14
CA VAL A 114 4.82 0.79 2.71
C VAL A 114 5.79 1.13 1.59
N ARG A 115 6.42 2.31 1.69
CA ARG A 115 7.39 2.82 0.72
C ARG A 115 8.82 2.68 1.25
N PHE A 116 9.71 2.24 0.37
CA PHE A 116 11.14 2.09 0.58
C PHE A 116 11.89 2.93 -0.44
N GLU A 117 12.53 4.01 0.01
CA GLU A 117 13.42 4.82 -0.82
C GLU A 117 14.71 4.05 -1.15
N PRO A 118 15.46 4.43 -2.20
CA PRO A 118 16.77 3.85 -2.49
C PRO A 118 17.71 3.89 -1.27
N GLY A 119 18.25 2.73 -0.88
CA GLY A 119 19.16 2.59 0.28
C GLY A 119 18.47 2.51 1.64
N GLU A 120 17.17 2.80 1.73
CA GLU A 120 16.42 2.86 2.98
C GLU A 120 16.24 1.47 3.61
N GLU A 121 16.30 1.41 4.95
CA GLU A 121 16.09 0.21 5.75
C GLU A 121 14.99 0.47 6.79
N LYS A 122 13.96 -0.38 6.80
CA LYS A 122 12.83 -0.29 7.74
C LYS A 122 12.43 -1.65 8.28
N THR A 123 11.89 -1.67 9.49
CA THR A 123 11.18 -2.84 10.02
C THR A 123 9.72 -2.77 9.61
N VAL A 124 9.19 -3.88 9.10
CA VAL A 124 7.78 -4.04 8.76
C VAL A 124 7.18 -5.22 9.52
N GLU A 125 5.88 -5.16 9.71
CA GLU A 125 5.10 -6.22 10.35
C GLU A 125 4.35 -7.03 9.29
N LEU A 126 4.47 -8.35 9.36
CA LEU A 126 3.87 -9.27 8.40
C LEU A 126 2.96 -10.29 9.10
N ILE A 127 1.77 -10.46 8.56
CA ILE A 127 0.78 -11.45 9.01
C ILE A 127 0.50 -12.47 7.92
N ASP A 128 0.03 -13.63 8.32
CA ASP A 128 -0.37 -14.69 7.40
C ASP A 128 -1.50 -14.23 6.47
N ILE A 129 -1.39 -14.61 5.20
CA ILE A 129 -2.50 -14.56 4.24
C ILE A 129 -3.64 -15.43 4.78
N GLY A 130 -4.87 -14.92 4.71
CA GLY A 130 -6.08 -15.63 5.16
C GLY A 130 -6.69 -16.54 4.10
N GLY A 131 -7.93 -16.97 4.33
CA GLY A 131 -8.69 -17.80 3.39
C GLY A 131 -7.99 -19.13 3.09
N ASN A 132 -8.08 -19.59 1.85
CA ASN A 132 -7.53 -20.88 1.42
C ASN A 132 -6.00 -20.93 1.31
N LYS A 133 -5.29 -19.81 1.57
CA LYS A 133 -3.83 -19.70 1.41
C LYS A 133 -3.33 -20.19 0.05
N ARG A 134 -4.06 -19.84 -1.02
CA ARG A 134 -3.67 -20.11 -2.42
C ARG A 134 -3.08 -18.85 -3.03
N ILE A 135 -1.84 -18.93 -3.53
CA ILE A 135 -1.07 -17.79 -3.98
C ILE A 135 -0.82 -17.94 -5.48
N TYR A 136 -1.33 -16.99 -6.27
CA TYR A 136 -1.24 -16.96 -7.73
C TYR A 136 -0.90 -15.54 -8.22
N GLY A 137 -0.13 -15.45 -9.31
CA GLY A 137 0.28 -14.18 -9.93
C GLY A 137 1.61 -13.69 -9.37
N PHE A 138 1.64 -12.46 -8.84
CA PHE A 138 2.84 -11.84 -8.24
C PHE A 138 4.10 -11.95 -9.12
N ASN A 139 5.07 -12.81 -8.77
CA ASN A 139 6.27 -13.08 -9.58
C ASN A 139 6.34 -14.55 -10.06
N ALA A 140 5.21 -15.24 -10.01
CA ALA A 140 5.06 -16.66 -10.32
C ALA A 140 6.05 -17.54 -9.53
N LEU A 141 6.36 -17.16 -8.28
CA LEU A 141 7.27 -17.97 -7.45
C LEU A 141 6.48 -19.12 -6.79
N VAL A 142 5.21 -18.90 -6.46
CA VAL A 142 4.34 -19.91 -5.84
C VAL A 142 3.40 -20.54 -6.87
N ASP A 143 2.38 -19.81 -7.33
CA ASP A 143 1.31 -20.26 -8.26
C ASP A 143 0.64 -21.58 -7.87
N ARG A 144 0.40 -21.77 -6.57
CA ARG A 144 -0.22 -22.96 -6.00
C ARG A 144 -0.64 -22.74 -4.54
N GLN A 145 -1.01 -23.82 -3.87
CA GLN A 145 -1.21 -23.84 -2.41
C GLN A 145 0.06 -23.39 -1.67
N ALA A 146 -0.08 -22.49 -0.70
CA ALA A 146 1.01 -22.07 0.17
C ALA A 146 1.16 -23.04 1.34
N ASP A 147 1.95 -24.08 1.12
CA ASP A 147 2.28 -25.11 2.10
C ASP A 147 3.81 -25.26 2.22
N HIS A 148 4.25 -26.25 3.00
CA HIS A 148 5.67 -26.50 3.23
C HIS A 148 6.44 -26.88 1.95
N ASP A 149 5.83 -27.63 1.04
CA ASP A 149 6.49 -28.05 -0.20
C ASP A 149 6.50 -26.91 -1.23
N GLY A 150 5.41 -26.15 -1.29
CA GLY A 150 5.32 -24.88 -2.01
C GLY A 150 6.39 -23.90 -1.56
N LYS A 151 6.67 -23.81 -0.26
CA LYS A 151 7.74 -22.97 0.30
C LYS A 151 9.12 -23.37 -0.23
N LYS A 152 9.46 -24.67 -0.20
CA LYS A 152 10.75 -25.17 -0.72
C LYS A 152 10.93 -24.83 -2.19
N LEU A 153 9.90 -25.07 -3.01
CA LEU A 153 9.95 -24.78 -4.44
C LEU A 153 10.06 -23.27 -4.71
N ALA A 154 9.33 -22.45 -3.97
CA ALA A 154 9.35 -21.00 -4.10
C ALA A 154 10.72 -20.42 -3.73
N LEU A 155 11.35 -20.91 -2.66
CA LEU A 155 12.71 -20.51 -2.27
C LEU A 155 13.74 -20.86 -3.35
N LYS A 156 13.65 -22.06 -3.93
CA LYS A 156 14.51 -22.47 -5.05
C LYS A 156 14.35 -21.53 -6.24
N ARG A 157 13.11 -21.28 -6.69
CA ARG A 157 12.80 -20.35 -7.79
C ARG A 157 13.27 -18.92 -7.49
N ALA A 158 13.13 -18.46 -6.26
CA ALA A 158 13.57 -17.14 -5.83
C ALA A 158 15.10 -17.02 -5.88
N LYS A 159 15.84 -18.06 -5.45
CA LYS A 159 17.31 -18.14 -5.56
C LYS A 159 17.76 -18.12 -7.02
N GLU A 160 17.14 -18.94 -7.87
CA GLU A 160 17.41 -19.01 -9.32
C GLU A 160 17.12 -17.68 -10.04
N LYS A 161 16.08 -16.96 -9.63
CA LYS A 161 15.71 -15.65 -10.20
C LYS A 161 16.36 -14.45 -9.48
N HIS A 162 17.30 -14.70 -8.57
CA HIS A 162 18.08 -13.69 -7.85
C HIS A 162 17.24 -12.70 -7.02
N PHE A 163 16.27 -13.20 -6.26
CA PHE A 163 15.44 -12.42 -5.33
C PHE A 163 16.14 -12.23 -3.97
N GLY A 164 16.87 -11.13 -3.79
CA GLY A 164 17.50 -10.75 -2.51
C GLY A 164 18.33 -11.87 -1.86
N THR A 165 18.60 -11.73 -0.56
CA THR A 165 19.23 -12.81 0.22
C THR A 165 18.22 -13.95 0.47
N ILE A 166 18.53 -15.15 -0.01
CA ILE A 166 17.74 -16.37 0.24
C ILE A 166 18.53 -17.26 1.19
N ASN A 167 18.13 -17.31 2.45
CA ASN A 167 18.64 -18.30 3.41
C ASN A 167 17.94 -19.64 3.15
N CYS A 168 18.22 -20.30 2.02
CA CYS A 168 17.86 -21.70 1.87
C CYS A 168 18.84 -22.45 2.76
N GLY A 169 18.40 -23.07 3.87
CA GLY A 169 19.22 -23.99 4.69
C GLY A 169 19.66 -25.27 3.94
N CYS A 170 19.89 -25.14 2.64
CA CYS A 170 20.08 -26.15 1.62
C CYS A 170 21.57 -26.36 1.31
N ASP A 171 22.46 -25.58 1.94
CA ASP A 171 23.91 -25.66 1.75
C ASP A 171 24.60 -26.61 2.75
N ASN A 172 23.84 -27.46 3.45
CA ASN A 172 24.36 -28.61 4.19
C ASN A 172 23.90 -29.91 3.52
N LYS A 173 24.57 -30.30 2.43
CA LYS A 173 24.74 -31.69 1.98
C LYS A 173 25.92 -31.80 1.02
#